data_AF-A0A4Z1BW21-F1
#
_entry.id   AF-A0A4Z1BW21-F1
#
_cell.length_a   1.000
_cell.length_b   1.000
_cell.length_c   1.000
_cell.angle_alpha   90.00
_cell.angle_beta   90.00
_cell.angle_gamma   90.00
#
_symmetry.space_group_name_H-M   'P 1'
#
loop_
_entity.id
_entity.type
_entity.pdbx_description
1 polymer ?
#
loop_
_entity_poly.entity_id
_entity_poly.type
_entity_poly.pdbx_seq_one_letter_code
_entity_poly.pdbx_strand_id
1 'polypeptide(L)'
;PRQEILAARGRGRCPNVGFASVGAGIDFIAGRQKRAPGLVRAARMEWLWRASLSPMRLGPRYLRGAMILPGHALRALAHRRRR
;
A
#
# COMPACT_ATOMS: atom_id res chain seq x y z
N PRO A 1 -4.96 -4.22 -2.99
CA PRO A 1 -6.24 -4.91 -3.23
C PRO A 1 -6.14 -6.39 -3.64
N ARG A 2 -4.94 -7.02 -3.73
CA ARG A 2 -4.84 -8.41 -4.22
C ARG A 2 -5.50 -9.43 -3.29
N GLN A 3 -5.36 -9.26 -1.98
CA GLN A 3 -5.92 -10.20 -1.00
C GLN A 3 -7.44 -10.07 -0.92
N GLU A 4 -7.95 -8.83 -1.01
CA GLU A 4 -9.37 -8.52 -1.00
C GLU A 4 -10.06 -9.05 -2.27
N ILE A 5 -9.42 -8.94 -3.44
CA ILE A 5 -9.92 -9.54 -4.69
C ILE A 5 -9.96 -11.07 -4.59
N LEU A 6 -8.94 -11.69 -4.01
CA LEU A 6 -8.92 -13.13 -3.80
C LEU A 6 -10.04 -13.57 -2.84
N ALA A 7 -10.20 -12.89 -1.71
CA ALA A 7 -11.25 -13.16 -0.75
C ALA A 7 -12.65 -13.02 -1.37
N ALA A 8 -12.88 -11.96 -2.15
CA ALA A 8 -14.14 -11.74 -2.86
C ALA A 8 -14.44 -12.87 -3.87
N ARG A 9 -13.43 -13.31 -4.65
CA ARG A 9 -13.57 -14.45 -5.57
C ARG A 9 -13.79 -15.77 -4.83
N GLY A 10 -13.14 -15.94 -3.68
CA GLY A 10 -13.23 -17.14 -2.85
C GLY A 10 -14.60 -17.30 -2.21
N ARG A 11 -15.24 -16.21 -1.79
CA ARG A 11 -16.57 -16.23 -1.20
C ARG A 11 -17.64 -16.83 -2.13
N GLY A 12 -17.51 -16.64 -3.45
CA GLY A 12 -18.41 -17.26 -4.42
C GLY A 12 -18.17 -18.75 -4.66
N ARG A 13 -16.98 -19.28 -4.32
CA ARG A 13 -16.61 -20.70 -4.53
C ARG A 13 -16.69 -21.54 -3.26
N CYS A 14 -16.43 -20.91 -2.11
CA CYS A 14 -16.38 -21.57 -0.81
C CYS A 14 -17.24 -20.78 0.18
N PRO A 15 -18.58 -20.91 0.13
CA PRO A 15 -19.49 -20.07 0.93
C PRO A 15 -19.33 -20.29 2.44
N ASN A 16 -18.86 -21.46 2.86
CA ASN A 16 -18.65 -21.83 4.26
C ASN A 16 -17.23 -21.57 4.77
N VAL A 17 -16.37 -20.89 3.99
CA VAL A 17 -14.97 -20.62 4.34
C VAL A 17 -14.75 -19.12 4.55
N GLY A 18 -14.15 -18.77 5.68
CA GLY A 18 -13.70 -17.40 5.98
C GLY A 18 -12.35 -17.10 5.34
N PHE A 19 -12.17 -15.87 4.84
CA PHE A 19 -10.91 -15.39 4.27
C PHE A 19 -10.34 -14.26 5.13
N ALA A 20 -9.13 -14.45 5.66
CA ALA A 20 -8.42 -13.44 6.45
C ALA A 20 -7.26 -12.83 5.65
N SER A 21 -7.28 -11.50 5.50
CA SER A 21 -6.21 -10.75 4.82
C SER A 21 -5.22 -10.20 5.84
N VAL A 22 -4.04 -10.81 5.94
CA VAL A 22 -3.01 -10.46 6.94
C VAL A 22 -1.90 -9.54 6.42
N GLY A 23 -1.98 -9.12 5.15
CA GLY A 23 -0.97 -8.26 4.54
C GLY A 23 0.45 -8.82 4.61
N ALA A 24 1.42 -7.94 4.84
CA ALA A 24 2.83 -8.27 4.99
C ALA A 24 3.20 -8.74 6.42
N GLY A 25 2.21 -8.92 7.32
CA GLY A 25 2.48 -9.27 8.72
C GLY A 25 3.28 -10.56 8.87
N ILE A 26 2.94 -11.58 8.08
CA ILE A 26 3.67 -12.86 8.06
C ILE A 26 5.13 -12.67 7.64
N ASP A 27 5.43 -11.80 6.67
CA ASP A 27 6.81 -11.56 6.23
C ASP A 27 7.69 -10.92 7.31
N PHE A 28 7.09 -10.16 8.22
CA PHE A 28 7.80 -9.62 9.39
C PHE A 28 8.07 -10.70 10.44
N ILE A 29 7.09 -11.56 10.72
CA ILE A 29 7.26 -12.68 11.66
C ILE A 29 8.31 -13.67 11.13
N ALA A 30 8.28 -13.95 9.83
CA ALA A 30 9.22 -14.84 9.16
C ALA A 30 10.62 -14.21 8.93
N GLY A 31 10.86 -12.97 9.38
CA GLY A 31 12.15 -12.28 9.22
C GLY A 31 12.51 -11.87 7.79
N ARG A 32 11.63 -12.12 6.80
CA ARG A 32 11.86 -11.76 5.38
C ARG A 32 11.83 -10.25 5.15
N GLN A 33 11.07 -9.51 5.96
CA GLN A 33 11.01 -8.05 5.90
C GLN A 33 11.70 -7.43 7.11
N LYS A 34 12.79 -6.70 6.87
CA LYS A 34 13.50 -5.93 7.89
C LYS A 34 12.75 -4.64 8.22
N ARG A 35 12.38 -4.45 9.49
CA ARG A 35 11.81 -3.18 9.98
C ARG A 35 12.81 -2.03 9.82
N ALA A 36 12.28 -0.83 9.62
CA ALA A 36 13.12 0.37 9.56
C ALA A 36 13.75 0.67 10.93
N PRO A 37 14.94 1.31 10.98
CA PRO A 37 15.53 1.80 12.22
C PRO A 37 14.60 2.74 13.00
N GLY A 38 14.80 2.87 14.30
CA GLY A 38 13.94 3.67 15.19
C GLY A 38 13.71 5.10 14.70
N LEU A 39 14.76 5.79 14.26
CA LEU A 39 14.68 7.17 13.73
C LEU A 39 13.80 7.27 12.48
N VAL A 40 13.91 6.31 11.56
CA VAL A 40 13.11 6.28 10.32
C VAL A 40 11.64 6.00 10.63
N ARG A 41 11.38 5.15 11.62
CA ARG A 41 10.02 4.88 12.11
C ARG A 41 9.42 6.10 12.79
N ALA A 42 10.20 6.80 13.63
CA ALA A 42 9.79 8.03 14.29
C ALA A 42 9.43 9.13 13.27
N ALA A 43 10.19 9.23 12.18
CA ALA A 43 9.89 10.12 11.07
C ALA A 43 8.73 9.64 10.15
N ARG A 44 8.08 8.51 10.47
CA ARG A 44 7.04 7.87 9.63
C ARG A 44 7.48 7.56 8.19
N MET A 45 8.78 7.35 7.98
CA MET A 45 9.40 7.08 6.68
C MET A 45 9.63 5.59 6.41
N GLU A 46 8.96 4.70 7.13
CA GLU A 46 9.10 3.25 6.93
C GLU A 46 8.69 2.81 5.51
N TRP A 47 7.75 3.52 4.88
CA TRP A 47 7.38 3.28 3.49
C TRP A 47 8.57 3.50 2.53
N LEU A 48 9.42 4.50 2.80
CA LEU A 48 10.58 4.85 2.00
C LEU A 48 11.71 3.85 2.21
N TRP A 49 11.93 3.44 3.48
CA TRP A 49 12.84 2.34 3.81
C TRP A 49 12.47 1.05 3.07
N ARG A 50 11.18 0.72 3.02
CA ARG A 50 10.72 -0.45 2.26
C ARG A 50 10.89 -0.26 0.75
N ALA A 51 10.69 0.95 0.25
CA ALA A 51 10.90 1.27 -1.16
C ALA A 51 12.37 1.06 -1.56
N SER A 52 13.32 1.53 -0.75
CA SER A 52 14.75 1.39 -1.02
C SER A 52 15.23 -0.06 -0.95
N LEU A 53 14.65 -0.88 -0.07
CA LEU A 53 14.94 -2.32 0.00
C LEU A 53 14.30 -3.14 -1.13
N SER A 54 13.34 -2.59 -1.87
CA SER A 54 12.63 -3.31 -2.93
C SER A 54 12.18 -2.37 -4.06
N PRO A 55 13.12 -1.68 -4.72
CA PRO A 55 12.83 -0.57 -5.62
C PRO A 55 12.04 -1.04 -6.85
N MET A 56 12.39 -2.21 -7.42
CA MET A 56 11.66 -2.76 -8.57
C MET A 56 10.21 -3.15 -8.24
N ARG A 57 9.92 -3.50 -6.99
CA ARG A 57 8.57 -3.93 -6.56
C ARG A 57 7.69 -2.75 -6.14
N LEU A 58 8.26 -1.80 -5.39
CA LEU A 58 7.51 -0.70 -4.76
C LEU A 58 7.66 0.64 -5.48
N GLY A 59 8.79 0.90 -6.14
CA GLY A 59 9.05 2.14 -6.88
C GLY A 59 7.98 2.43 -7.94
N PRO A 60 7.70 1.51 -8.89
CA PRO A 60 6.66 1.71 -9.90
C PRO A 60 5.26 1.92 -9.32
N ARG A 61 5.01 1.40 -8.11
CA ARG A 61 3.73 1.55 -7.40
C ARG A 61 3.58 2.96 -6.81
N TYR A 62 4.64 3.48 -6.19
CA TYR A 62 4.63 4.83 -5.64
C TYR A 62 4.65 5.89 -6.74
N LEU A 63 5.44 5.72 -7.78
CA LEU A 63 5.47 6.65 -8.92
C LEU A 63 4.10 6.76 -9.57
N ARG A 64 3.40 5.65 -9.81
CA ARG A 64 2.03 5.68 -10.34
C ARG A 64 1.07 6.47 -9.45
N GLY A 65 1.14 6.28 -8.14
CA GLY A 65 0.33 7.07 -7.20
C GLY A 65 0.67 8.56 -7.23
N ALA A 66 1.96 8.89 -7.22
CA ALA A 66 2.44 10.26 -7.25
C ALA A 66 2.03 10.99 -8.54
N MET A 67 2.09 10.32 -9.70
CA MET A 67 1.68 10.91 -10.98
C MET A 67 0.20 11.27 -11.06
N ILE A 68 -0.66 10.64 -10.25
CA ILE A 68 -2.11 10.91 -10.24
C ILE A 68 -2.43 12.15 -9.38
N LEU A 69 -1.60 12.47 -8.38
CA LEU A 69 -1.86 13.55 -7.41
C LEU A 69 -1.97 14.96 -8.03
N PRO A 70 -1.11 15.39 -8.98
CA PRO A 70 -1.23 16.73 -9.58
C PRO A 70 -2.60 16.97 -10.23
N GLY A 71 -3.12 15.97 -10.95
CA GLY A 71 -4.44 16.07 -11.58
C GLY A 71 -5.57 16.25 -10.56
N HIS A 72 -5.51 15.52 -9.44
CA HIS A 72 -6.47 15.70 -8.35
C HIS A 72 -6.29 17.03 -7.62
N ALA A 73 -5.06 17.47 -7.40
CA ALA A 73 -4.77 18.75 -6.75
C ALA A 73 -5.30 19.93 -7.58
N LEU A 74 -5.07 19.93 -8.89
CA LEU A 74 -5.59 20.95 -9.80
C LEU A 74 -7.13 20.96 -9.81
N ARG A 75 -7.77 19.79 -9.89
CA ARG A 75 -9.24 19.68 -9.82
C ARG A 75 -9.77 20.19 -8.48
N ALA A 76 -9.14 19.83 -7.38
CA ALA A 76 -9.52 20.29 -6.05
C ALA A 76 -9.41 21.81 -5.91
N LEU A 77 -8.34 22.41 -6.43
CA LEU A 77 -8.16 23.87 -6.47
C LEU A 77 -9.21 24.55 -7.36
N ALA A 78 -9.54 23.97 -8.51
CA ALA A 78 -10.58 24.49 -9.40
C ALA A 78 -11.98 24.44 -8.75
N HIS A 79 -12.30 23.37 -8.01
CA HIS A 79 -13.55 23.28 -7.23
C HIS A 79 -13.62 24.31 -6.10
N ARG A 80 -12.49 24.68 -5.50
CA ARG A 80 -12.44 25.67 -4.42
C ARG A 80 -12.60 27.11 -4.91
N ARG A 81 -12.21 27.40 -6.16
CA ARG A 81 -12.40 28.72 -6.82
C ARG A 81 -13.80 28.95 -7.38
N ARG A 82 -14.60 27.89 -7.54
CA ARG A 82 -16.01 27.97 -8.00
C ARG A 82 -17.03 28.07 -6.86
N ARG A 83 -16.55 28.05 -5.61
CA ARG A 83 -17.30 28.46 -4.43
C ARG A 83 -16.91 29.89 -4.10
#